data_AF-A0A7C4QEU5-F1
#
_entry.id   AF-A0A7C4QEU5-F1
#
_cell.length_a   1.000
_cell.length_b   1.000
_cell.length_c   1.000
_cell.angle_alpha   90.00
_cell.angle_beta   90.00
_cell.angle_gamma   90.00
#
_symmetry.space_group_name_H-M   'P 1'
#
loop_
_entity.id
_entity.type
_entity.pdbx_description
1 polymer ?
#
loop_
_entity_poly.entity_id
_entity_poly.type
_entity_poly.pdbx_seq_one_letter_code
_entity_poly.pdbx_strand_id
1 'polypeptide(L)'
;MPNPYFWTFELIVAGLFGLCARHAWLRGPAALWQLVAGALFGVLLELATLRQLNAYRYGLFTVMVLDVPLAIGVAWGAIIYSVRLLSDVTGLPGWARPLLDGLLALNIDLAMDAVAIRLGMWDWGMGLERQYFGVPWANFWAWFWVVASFSAGLRLALRWRQRAAPWLAPLAAVLIGLAGVLGTNALITFVVPRPLYEATVALTLAAALAVVAGQRPRFEAARAGPPAFWVPFVSHLYFLAAGLIAGIFQAVPFLLLVSVLMLVIALGLHRGVWRPWLARRPT
;
A
#
# COMPACT_ATOMS: atom_id res chain seq x y z
N MET A 1 13.95 -24.81 9.41
CA MET A 1 14.84 -23.63 9.26
C MET A 1 13.95 -22.41 9.13
N PRO A 2 14.32 -21.24 9.69
CA PRO A 2 13.53 -20.01 9.51
C PRO A 2 13.32 -19.75 8.03
N ASN A 3 12.10 -19.42 7.63
CA ASN A 3 11.80 -19.15 6.23
C ASN A 3 12.61 -17.90 5.78
N PRO A 4 13.57 -18.02 4.83
CA PRO A 4 14.42 -16.90 4.43
C PRO A 4 13.64 -15.75 3.78
N TYR A 5 12.42 -16.01 3.29
CA TYR A 5 11.55 -14.96 2.77
C TYR A 5 11.15 -13.93 3.84
N PHE A 6 11.00 -14.34 5.10
CA PHE A 6 10.66 -13.40 6.19
C PHE A 6 11.79 -12.41 6.43
N TRP A 7 13.01 -12.91 6.63
CA TRP A 7 14.20 -12.08 6.86
C TRP A 7 14.48 -11.13 5.70
N THR A 8 14.42 -11.64 4.47
CA THR A 8 14.65 -10.81 3.28
C THR A 8 13.58 -9.73 3.13
N PHE A 9 12.31 -10.06 3.39
CA PHE A 9 11.23 -9.09 3.42
C PHE A 9 11.46 -8.02 4.50
N GLU A 10 11.77 -8.40 5.73
CA GLU A 10 12.00 -7.46 6.84
C GLU A 10 13.17 -6.51 6.54
N LEU A 11 14.27 -7.02 5.97
CA LEU A 11 15.42 -6.21 5.56
C LEU A 11 15.07 -5.24 4.43
N ILE A 12 14.30 -5.70 3.43
CA ILE A 12 13.84 -4.84 2.32
C ILE A 12 12.93 -3.74 2.85
N VAL A 13 11.95 -4.08 3.70
CA VAL A 13 11.04 -3.11 4.31
C VAL A 13 11.81 -2.10 5.15
N ALA A 14 12.78 -2.54 5.96
CA ALA A 14 13.63 -1.64 6.74
C ALA A 14 14.45 -0.71 5.84
N GLY A 15 15.02 -1.22 4.75
CA GLY A 15 15.77 -0.42 3.77
C GLY A 15 14.90 0.62 3.05
N LEU A 16 13.71 0.22 2.60
CA LEU A 16 12.72 1.11 1.98
C LEU A 16 12.22 2.18 2.95
N PHE A 17 11.96 1.81 4.20
CA PHE A 17 11.58 2.76 5.23
C PHE A 17 12.73 3.72 5.55
N GLY A 18 13.97 3.24 5.60
CA GLY A 18 15.16 4.09 5.74
C GLY A 18 15.31 5.11 4.61
N LEU A 19 15.02 4.70 3.36
CA LEU A 19 14.96 5.60 2.20
C LEU A 19 13.87 6.67 2.37
N CYS A 20 12.66 6.26 2.78
CA CYS A 20 11.56 7.18 3.09
C CYS A 20 11.92 8.15 4.21
N ALA A 21 12.53 7.66 5.30
CA ALA A 21 12.91 8.44 6.47
C ALA A 21 13.99 9.45 6.14
N ARG A 22 15.02 9.07 5.39
CA ARG A 22 16.03 10.00 4.87
C ARG A 22 15.40 11.09 4.02
N HIS A 23 14.53 10.71 3.07
CA HIS A 23 13.83 11.69 2.24
C HIS A 23 12.95 12.64 3.07
N ALA A 24 12.23 12.10 4.06
CA ALA A 24 11.37 12.88 4.95
C ALA A 24 12.17 13.83 5.85
N TRP A 25 13.28 13.37 6.42
CA TRP A 25 14.19 14.18 7.24
C TRP A 25 14.69 15.40 6.48
N LEU A 26 15.09 15.22 5.22
CA LEU A 26 15.55 16.33 4.35
C LEU A 26 14.44 17.36 4.06
N ARG A 27 13.15 17.00 4.22
CA ARG A 27 12.00 17.91 4.09
C ARG A 27 11.57 18.53 5.42
N GLY A 28 12.22 18.15 6.52
CA GLY A 28 11.98 18.67 7.86
C GLY A 28 11.24 17.70 8.79
N PRO A 29 11.26 17.98 10.10
CA PRO A 29 10.80 17.04 11.13
C PRO A 29 9.30 16.72 11.04
N ALA A 30 8.47 17.67 10.57
CA ALA A 30 7.04 17.42 10.35
C ALA A 30 6.78 16.39 9.24
N ALA A 31 7.64 16.31 8.22
CA ALA A 31 7.53 15.29 7.18
C ALA A 31 7.97 13.91 7.71
N LEU A 32 9.00 13.85 8.55
CA LEU A 32 9.38 12.62 9.23
C LEU A 32 8.25 12.14 10.16
N TRP A 33 7.61 13.06 10.88
CA TRP A 33 6.48 12.73 11.74
C TRP A 33 5.30 12.15 10.94
N GLN A 34 5.01 12.67 9.74
CA GLN A 34 4.01 12.07 8.85
C GLN A 34 4.32 10.61 8.48
N LEU A 35 5.59 10.29 8.20
CA LEU A 35 6.03 8.93 7.89
C LEU A 35 5.86 8.00 9.09
N VAL A 36 6.34 8.43 10.27
CA VAL A 36 6.23 7.65 11.51
C VAL A 36 4.77 7.42 11.88
N ALA A 37 3.90 8.42 11.75
CA ALA A 37 2.47 8.27 11.97
C ALA A 37 1.82 7.28 11.00
N GLY A 38 2.29 7.21 9.75
CA GLY A 38 1.85 6.18 8.80
C GLY A 38 2.21 4.77 9.27
N ALA A 39 3.40 4.59 9.84
CA ALA A 39 3.81 3.29 10.38
C ALA A 39 3.03 2.91 11.66
N LEU A 40 2.85 3.86 12.57
CA LEU A 40 2.03 3.68 13.77
C LEU A 40 0.57 3.35 13.40
N PHE A 41 0.01 4.07 12.41
CA PHE A 41 -1.30 3.78 11.86
C PHE A 41 -1.39 2.34 11.34
N GLY A 42 -0.39 1.88 10.58
CA GLY A 42 -0.32 0.51 10.10
C GLY A 42 -0.38 -0.52 11.24
N VAL A 43 0.43 -0.36 12.29
CA VAL A 43 0.38 -1.27 13.46
C VAL A 43 -1.00 -1.26 14.14
N LEU A 44 -1.56 -0.07 14.38
CA LEU A 44 -2.87 0.07 15.05
C LEU A 44 -4.01 -0.51 14.21
N LEU A 45 -3.98 -0.28 12.90
CA LEU A 45 -4.92 -0.84 11.94
C LEU A 45 -4.93 -2.37 12.00
N GLU A 46 -3.76 -3.00 11.94
CA GLU A 46 -3.69 -4.45 11.93
C GLU A 46 -4.13 -5.03 13.26
N LEU A 47 -3.77 -4.39 14.38
CA LEU A 47 -4.26 -4.82 15.70
C LEU A 47 -5.78 -4.73 15.80
N ALA A 48 -6.37 -3.65 15.29
CA ALA A 48 -7.83 -3.50 15.27
C ALA A 48 -8.48 -4.57 14.38
N THR A 49 -7.94 -4.80 13.19
CA THR A 49 -8.48 -5.77 12.22
C THR A 49 -8.39 -7.20 12.74
N LEU A 50 -7.24 -7.61 13.29
CA LEU A 50 -7.06 -8.94 13.88
C LEU A 50 -8.01 -9.16 15.06
N ARG A 51 -8.09 -8.21 15.99
CA ARG A 51 -8.87 -8.38 17.23
C ARG A 51 -10.38 -8.24 17.02
N GLN A 52 -10.81 -7.39 16.11
CA GLN A 52 -12.22 -7.15 15.86
C GLN A 52 -12.82 -8.21 14.92
N LEU A 53 -12.07 -8.63 13.90
CA LEU A 53 -12.61 -9.45 12.82
C LEU A 53 -12.08 -10.88 12.81
N ASN A 54 -11.00 -11.19 13.56
CA ASN A 54 -10.26 -12.46 13.47
C ASN A 54 -10.01 -12.87 12.00
N ALA A 55 -9.73 -11.87 11.15
CA ALA A 55 -9.83 -12.02 9.70
C ALA A 55 -8.73 -12.90 9.11
N TYR A 56 -7.56 -12.97 9.76
CA TYR A 56 -6.41 -13.75 9.32
C TYR A 56 -5.38 -13.86 10.46
N ARG A 57 -4.29 -14.60 10.25
CA ARG A 57 -3.19 -14.76 11.23
C ARG A 57 -1.84 -14.55 10.56
N TYR A 58 -0.94 -13.81 11.22
CA TYR A 58 0.44 -13.66 10.77
C TYR A 58 1.29 -14.89 11.11
N GLY A 59 2.26 -15.17 10.24
CA GLY A 59 3.42 -15.97 10.60
C GLY A 59 4.31 -15.25 11.62
N LEU A 60 5.35 -15.92 12.09
CA LEU A 60 6.27 -15.35 13.08
C LEU A 60 7.40 -14.58 12.41
N PHE A 61 7.35 -13.25 12.51
CA PHE A 61 8.42 -12.35 12.09
C PHE A 61 9.39 -12.08 13.25
N THR A 62 10.51 -11.40 12.96
CA THR A 62 11.55 -11.13 13.95
C THR A 62 11.06 -10.27 15.11
N VAL A 63 10.29 -9.22 14.81
CA VAL A 63 9.73 -8.33 15.82
C VAL A 63 8.22 -8.28 15.69
N MET A 64 7.54 -8.74 16.74
CA MET A 64 6.09 -8.73 16.86
C MET A 64 5.66 -7.67 17.88
N VAL A 65 4.68 -6.85 17.53
CA VAL A 65 3.95 -5.98 18.45
C VAL A 65 2.62 -6.67 18.73
N LEU A 66 2.55 -7.39 19.86
CA LEU A 66 1.45 -8.32 20.14
C LEU A 66 1.36 -9.35 18.99
N ASP A 67 0.23 -9.38 18.28
CA ASP A 67 -0.04 -10.33 17.18
C ASP A 67 0.35 -9.78 15.79
N VAL A 68 0.88 -8.55 15.73
CA VAL A 68 1.18 -7.85 14.46
C VAL A 68 2.70 -7.72 14.27
N PRO A 69 3.26 -8.15 13.14
CA PRO A 69 4.66 -7.90 12.82
C PRO A 69 4.95 -6.41 12.70
N LEU A 70 5.99 -5.91 13.37
CA LEU A 70 6.40 -4.51 13.25
C LEU A 70 6.72 -4.14 11.80
N ALA A 71 7.32 -5.07 11.05
CA ALA A 71 7.64 -4.89 9.64
C ALA A 71 6.41 -4.54 8.79
N ILE A 72 5.23 -5.09 9.10
CA ILE A 72 4.02 -4.77 8.34
C ILE A 72 3.59 -3.32 8.58
N GLY A 73 3.59 -2.87 9.84
CA GLY A 73 3.32 -1.47 10.16
C GLY A 73 4.32 -0.52 9.48
N VAL A 74 5.60 -0.87 9.52
CA VAL A 74 6.66 -0.11 8.84
C VAL A 74 6.45 -0.07 7.31
N ALA A 75 6.03 -1.19 6.71
CA ALA A 75 5.71 -1.27 5.28
C ALA A 75 4.53 -0.35 4.92
N TRP A 76 3.46 -0.35 5.72
CA TRP A 76 2.34 0.59 5.56
C TRP A 76 2.81 2.05 5.53
N GLY A 77 3.66 2.44 6.48
CA GLY A 77 4.25 3.78 6.52
C GLY A 77 5.02 4.13 5.24
N ALA A 78 5.87 3.22 4.76
CA ALA A 78 6.64 3.41 3.53
C ALA A 78 5.75 3.51 2.28
N ILE A 79 4.74 2.63 2.16
CA ILE A 79 3.79 2.62 1.04
C ILE A 79 2.99 3.93 1.02
N ILE A 80 2.32 4.28 2.12
CA ILE A 80 1.51 5.50 2.22
C ILE A 80 2.34 6.74 1.90
N TYR A 81 3.56 6.81 2.43
CA TYR A 81 4.46 7.92 2.13
C TYR A 81 4.84 7.98 0.65
N SER A 82 5.23 6.86 0.07
CA SER A 82 5.64 6.74 -1.34
C SER A 82 4.52 7.13 -2.31
N VAL A 83 3.31 6.58 -2.15
CA VAL A 83 2.19 6.87 -3.06
C VAL A 83 1.77 8.34 -3.00
N ARG A 84 1.80 8.94 -1.80
CA ARG A 84 1.52 10.37 -1.61
C ARG A 84 2.52 11.26 -2.32
N LEU A 85 3.80 10.91 -2.30
CA LEU A 85 4.83 11.65 -3.06
C LEU A 85 4.52 11.64 -4.56
N LEU A 86 4.08 10.50 -5.10
CA LEU A 86 3.72 10.40 -6.51
C LEU A 86 2.46 11.20 -6.83
N SER A 87 1.39 11.04 -6.07
CA SER A 87 0.14 11.76 -6.32
C SER A 87 0.28 13.27 -6.13
N ASP A 88 1.21 13.72 -5.28
CA ASP A 88 1.48 15.14 -5.05
C ASP A 88 2.06 15.86 -6.24
N VAL A 89 2.81 15.15 -7.08
CA VAL A 89 3.39 15.66 -8.32
C VAL A 89 2.52 15.35 -9.54
N THR A 90 1.23 15.08 -9.32
CA THR A 90 0.24 15.00 -10.38
C THR A 90 -0.56 16.29 -10.52
N GLY A 91 -1.13 16.50 -11.71
CA GLY A 91 -2.12 17.55 -11.96
C GLY A 91 -3.48 17.33 -11.29
N LEU A 92 -3.66 16.31 -10.44
CA LEU A 92 -4.95 16.03 -9.80
C LEU A 92 -5.34 17.09 -8.77
N PRO A 93 -6.64 17.43 -8.67
CA PRO A 93 -7.13 18.25 -7.58
C PRO A 93 -6.94 17.54 -6.25
N GLY A 94 -6.73 18.30 -5.17
CA GLY A 94 -6.33 17.74 -3.88
C GLY A 94 -7.31 16.75 -3.24
N TRP A 95 -8.59 16.74 -3.66
CA TRP A 95 -9.59 15.76 -3.20
C TRP A 95 -9.50 14.42 -3.94
N ALA A 96 -8.97 14.39 -5.17
CA ALA A 96 -8.84 13.17 -5.97
C ALA A 96 -7.51 12.44 -5.70
N ARG A 97 -6.51 13.13 -5.15
CA ARG A 97 -5.21 12.53 -4.81
C ARG A 97 -5.31 11.34 -3.84
N PRO A 98 -6.13 11.37 -2.77
CA PRO A 98 -6.34 10.20 -1.91
C PRO A 98 -6.87 8.96 -2.65
N LEU A 99 -7.72 9.15 -3.67
CA LEU A 99 -8.23 8.03 -4.48
C LEU A 99 -7.08 7.40 -5.29
N LEU A 100 -6.23 8.23 -5.89
CA LEU A 100 -5.02 7.75 -6.56
C LEU A 100 -4.08 7.05 -5.57
N ASP A 101 -3.89 7.59 -4.37
CA ASP A 101 -3.03 6.98 -3.33
C ASP A 101 -3.50 5.56 -3.00
N GLY A 102 -4.82 5.35 -2.81
CA GLY A 102 -5.40 4.03 -2.59
C GLY A 102 -5.21 3.07 -3.77
N LEU A 103 -5.42 3.54 -5.00
CA LEU A 103 -5.22 2.73 -6.22
C LEU A 103 -3.75 2.32 -6.41
N LEU A 104 -2.80 3.20 -6.07
CA LEU A 104 -1.37 2.91 -6.14
C LEU A 104 -0.94 1.88 -5.09
N ALA A 105 -1.49 1.95 -3.88
CA ALA A 105 -1.24 0.93 -2.86
C ALA A 105 -1.82 -0.43 -3.29
N LEU A 106 -3.03 -0.44 -3.86
CA LEU A 106 -3.63 -1.65 -4.42
C LEU A 106 -2.83 -2.27 -5.56
N ASN A 107 -2.18 -1.46 -6.38
CA ASN A 107 -1.29 -1.98 -7.41
C ASN A 107 -0.18 -2.86 -6.81
N ILE A 108 0.35 -2.53 -5.62
CA ILE A 108 1.33 -3.36 -4.91
C ILE A 108 0.64 -4.63 -4.38
N ASP A 109 -0.48 -4.46 -3.67
CA ASP A 109 -1.18 -5.56 -2.98
C ASP A 109 -1.66 -6.67 -3.94
N LEU A 110 -2.23 -6.30 -5.09
CA LEU A 110 -2.71 -7.23 -6.11
C LEU A 110 -1.62 -8.22 -6.58
N ALA A 111 -0.35 -7.80 -6.58
CA ALA A 111 0.78 -8.66 -6.97
C ALA A 111 1.43 -9.37 -5.77
N MET A 112 1.28 -8.81 -4.58
CA MET A 112 1.99 -9.21 -3.37
C MET A 112 1.27 -10.30 -2.57
N ASP A 113 0.00 -10.05 -2.22
CA ASP A 113 -0.65 -10.76 -1.11
C ASP A 113 -0.78 -12.27 -1.38
N ALA A 114 -1.24 -12.62 -2.59
CA ALA A 114 -1.34 -14.02 -3.00
C ALA A 114 0.01 -14.76 -3.00
N VAL A 115 1.13 -14.06 -3.22
CA VAL A 115 2.47 -14.65 -3.08
C VAL A 115 2.81 -14.78 -1.60
N ALA A 116 2.61 -13.71 -0.81
CA ALA A 116 2.96 -13.66 0.61
C ALA A 116 2.29 -14.76 1.44
N ILE A 117 1.00 -15.04 1.20
CA ILE A 117 0.28 -16.12 1.90
C ILE A 117 0.83 -17.50 1.59
N ARG A 118 1.33 -17.72 0.36
CA ARG A 118 1.97 -18.98 -0.05
C ARG A 118 3.38 -19.12 0.52
N LEU A 119 4.03 -18.00 0.84
CA LEU A 119 5.28 -17.98 1.60
C LEU A 119 5.04 -18.13 3.11
N GLY A 120 3.78 -18.24 3.55
CA GLY A 120 3.41 -18.41 4.97
C GLY A 120 3.50 -17.12 5.79
N MET A 121 3.64 -15.95 5.15
CA MET A 121 3.74 -14.67 5.86
C MET A 121 2.48 -14.34 6.65
N TRP A 122 1.32 -14.70 6.12
CA TRP A 122 0.05 -14.73 6.83
C TRP A 122 -0.93 -15.71 6.17
N ASP A 123 -2.01 -16.04 6.86
CA ASP A 123 -3.05 -16.95 6.39
C ASP A 123 -4.45 -16.37 6.65
N TRP A 124 -5.23 -16.22 5.57
CA TRP A 124 -6.62 -15.76 5.58
C TRP A 124 -7.63 -16.83 6.06
N GLY A 125 -7.19 -18.06 6.32
CA GLY A 125 -8.01 -19.14 6.88
C GLY A 125 -9.09 -19.69 5.94
N MET A 126 -9.07 -19.29 4.66
CA MET A 126 -10.07 -19.67 3.66
C MET A 126 -9.56 -20.68 2.62
N GLY A 127 -8.27 -21.01 2.65
CA GLY A 127 -7.60 -21.87 1.66
C GLY A 127 -7.17 -21.12 0.39
N LEU A 128 -6.14 -21.65 -0.29
CA LEU A 128 -5.43 -20.97 -1.39
C LEU A 128 -6.16 -20.94 -2.74
N GLU A 129 -7.27 -21.69 -2.87
CA GLU A 129 -8.03 -21.82 -4.12
C GLU A 129 -9.30 -20.94 -4.16
N ARG A 130 -9.58 -20.20 -3.08
CA ARG A 130 -10.80 -19.38 -2.98
C ARG A 130 -10.54 -17.93 -3.40
N GLN A 131 -11.57 -17.29 -3.96
CA GLN A 131 -11.55 -15.87 -4.35
C GLN A 131 -10.30 -15.50 -5.17
N TYR A 132 -9.59 -14.44 -4.81
CA TYR A 132 -8.40 -13.99 -5.52
C TYR A 132 -7.18 -14.81 -5.11
N PHE A 133 -7.04 -16.01 -5.65
CA PHE A 133 -5.90 -16.90 -5.39
C PHE A 133 -5.64 -17.14 -3.89
N GLY A 134 -6.69 -17.21 -3.07
CA GLY A 134 -6.61 -17.38 -1.61
C GLY A 134 -6.66 -16.07 -0.81
N VAL A 135 -6.76 -14.92 -1.48
CA VAL A 135 -6.94 -13.61 -0.85
C VAL A 135 -8.43 -13.21 -0.91
N PRO A 136 -9.02 -12.76 0.21
CA PRO A 136 -10.38 -12.24 0.20
C PRO A 136 -10.52 -10.96 -0.64
N TRP A 137 -11.58 -10.82 -1.43
CA TRP A 137 -11.88 -9.56 -2.15
C TRP A 137 -12.04 -8.36 -1.22
N ALA A 138 -12.49 -8.61 0.02
CA ALA A 138 -12.59 -7.60 1.07
C ALA A 138 -11.20 -7.02 1.48
N ASN A 139 -10.10 -7.72 1.21
CA ASN A 139 -8.75 -7.19 1.44
C ASN A 139 -8.49 -5.98 0.53
N PHE A 140 -8.82 -6.07 -0.77
CA PHE A 140 -8.64 -4.95 -1.70
C PHE A 140 -9.52 -3.75 -1.35
N TRP A 141 -10.72 -4.01 -0.83
CA TRP A 141 -11.55 -2.96 -0.27
C TRP A 141 -10.84 -2.26 0.90
N ALA A 142 -10.33 -3.04 1.85
CA ALA A 142 -9.63 -2.50 3.02
C ALA A 142 -8.38 -1.72 2.60
N TRP A 143 -7.50 -2.29 1.78
CA TRP A 143 -6.28 -1.63 1.27
C TRP A 143 -6.55 -0.27 0.62
N PHE A 144 -7.58 -0.20 -0.21
CA PHE A 144 -8.00 1.06 -0.82
C PHE A 144 -8.38 2.10 0.23
N TRP A 145 -9.28 1.75 1.15
CA TRP A 145 -9.80 2.69 2.15
C TRP A 145 -8.79 3.04 3.24
N VAL A 146 -7.89 2.14 3.61
CA VAL A 146 -6.78 2.38 4.54
C VAL A 146 -5.94 3.56 4.04
N VAL A 147 -5.47 3.47 2.80
CA VAL A 147 -4.55 4.47 2.25
C VAL A 147 -5.30 5.74 1.84
N ALA A 148 -6.48 5.61 1.22
CA ALA A 148 -7.30 6.74 0.82
C ALA A 148 -7.75 7.57 2.04
N SER A 149 -8.24 6.94 3.11
CA SER A 149 -8.73 7.65 4.29
C SER A 149 -7.60 8.33 5.07
N PHE A 150 -6.46 7.65 5.26
CA PHE A 150 -5.29 8.25 5.91
C PHE A 150 -4.78 9.45 5.09
N SER A 151 -4.64 9.29 3.77
CA SER A 151 -4.19 10.37 2.88
C SER A 151 -5.16 11.55 2.90
N ALA A 152 -6.46 11.30 2.84
CA ALA A 152 -7.49 12.33 2.91
C ALA A 152 -7.44 13.09 4.24
N GLY A 153 -7.37 12.38 5.37
CA GLY A 153 -7.29 12.99 6.70
C GLY A 153 -6.06 13.87 6.87
N LEU A 154 -4.90 13.38 6.43
CA LEU A 154 -3.66 14.14 6.45
C LEU A 154 -3.76 15.42 5.61
N ARG A 155 -4.24 15.32 4.37
CA ARG A 155 -4.37 16.47 3.47
C ARG A 155 -5.40 17.48 3.97
N LEU A 156 -6.50 17.02 4.54
CA LEU A 156 -7.54 17.89 5.10
C LEU A 156 -6.98 18.71 6.27
N ALA A 157 -6.30 18.05 7.21
CA ALA A 157 -5.71 18.74 8.35
C ALA A 157 -4.56 19.68 7.95
N LEU A 158 -3.77 19.34 6.93
CA LEU A 158 -2.74 20.23 6.39
C LEU A 158 -3.31 21.49 5.71
N ARG A 159 -4.59 21.50 5.30
CA ARG A 159 -5.24 22.72 4.78
C ARG A 159 -5.56 23.73 5.88
N TRP A 160 -5.53 23.33 7.16
CA TRP A 160 -5.73 24.26 8.26
C TRP A 160 -4.56 25.25 8.28
N ARG A 161 -4.84 26.55 8.08
CA ARG A 161 -3.82 27.61 7.97
C ARG A 161 -3.21 28.01 9.33
N GLN A 162 -3.00 27.04 10.21
CA GLN A 162 -2.39 27.25 11.52
C GLN A 162 -0.96 26.72 11.55
N ARG A 163 -0.09 27.37 12.32
CA ARG A 163 1.33 26.95 12.47
C ARG A 163 1.49 25.51 13.00
N ALA A 164 0.52 25.04 13.78
CA ALA A 164 0.53 23.69 14.34
C ALA A 164 0.07 22.60 13.35
N ALA A 165 -0.51 22.97 12.20
CA ALA A 165 -1.12 22.00 11.28
C ALA A 165 -0.17 20.86 10.84
N PRO A 166 1.12 21.10 10.50
CA PRO A 166 2.03 20.02 10.13
C PRO A 166 2.28 18.98 11.24
N TRP A 167 2.07 19.36 12.50
CA TRP A 167 2.30 18.50 13.67
C TRP A 167 1.04 17.77 14.12
N LEU A 168 -0.14 18.41 13.96
CA LEU A 168 -1.43 17.82 14.28
C LEU A 168 -1.98 16.95 13.14
N ALA A 169 -1.64 17.27 11.90
CA ALA A 169 -2.18 16.56 10.74
C ALA A 169 -1.87 15.06 10.72
N PRO A 170 -0.70 14.57 11.17
CA PRO A 170 -0.45 13.13 11.28
C PRO A 170 -1.36 12.43 12.31
N LEU A 171 -1.69 13.10 13.43
CA LEU A 171 -2.65 12.57 14.40
C LEU A 171 -4.06 12.52 13.80
N ALA A 172 -4.47 13.59 13.12
CA ALA A 172 -5.74 13.62 12.39
C ALA A 172 -5.78 12.52 11.30
N ALA A 173 -4.67 12.25 10.62
CA ALA A 173 -4.57 11.20 9.62
C ALA A 173 -4.76 9.80 10.22
N VAL A 174 -4.16 9.53 11.38
CA VAL A 174 -4.38 8.26 12.13
C VAL A 174 -5.85 8.13 12.51
N LEU A 175 -6.45 9.17 13.10
CA LEU A 175 -7.84 9.13 13.56
C LEU A 175 -8.83 8.96 12.41
N ILE A 176 -8.71 9.79 11.36
CA ILE A 176 -9.57 9.74 10.17
C ILE A 176 -9.31 8.46 9.39
N GLY A 177 -8.07 8.00 9.31
CA GLY A 177 -7.69 6.73 8.67
C GLY A 177 -8.37 5.54 9.34
N LEU A 178 -8.27 5.43 10.67
CA LEU A 178 -8.92 4.38 11.46
C LEU A 178 -10.44 4.47 11.38
N ALA A 179 -11.02 5.66 11.54
CA ALA A 179 -12.47 5.83 11.41
C ALA A 179 -12.97 5.48 10.01
N GLY A 180 -12.22 5.87 8.97
CA GLY A 180 -12.52 5.58 7.57
C GLY A 180 -12.54 4.08 7.31
N VAL A 181 -11.43 3.38 7.55
CA VAL A 181 -11.34 1.93 7.30
C VAL A 181 -12.32 1.12 8.15
N LEU A 182 -12.45 1.41 9.45
CA LEU A 182 -13.38 0.68 10.32
C LEU A 182 -14.83 0.95 9.90
N GLY A 183 -15.16 2.19 9.54
CA GLY A 183 -16.48 2.56 9.02
C GLY A 183 -16.80 1.87 7.69
N THR A 184 -15.85 1.85 6.74
CA THR A 184 -16.06 1.18 5.45
C THR A 184 -16.09 -0.34 5.58
N ASN A 185 -15.33 -0.91 6.52
CA ASN A 185 -15.39 -2.34 6.82
C ASN A 185 -16.70 -2.72 7.51
N ALA A 186 -17.20 -1.87 8.42
CA ALA A 186 -18.52 -2.05 9.02
C ALA A 186 -19.63 -1.96 7.95
N LEU A 187 -19.54 -1.01 7.01
CA LEU A 187 -20.46 -0.89 5.89
C LEU A 187 -20.54 -2.18 5.07
N ILE A 188 -19.39 -2.68 4.59
CA ILE A 188 -19.39 -3.90 3.77
C ILE A 188 -19.78 -5.13 4.57
N THR A 189 -19.46 -5.21 5.86
CA THR A 189 -19.74 -6.39 6.70
C THR A 189 -21.18 -6.47 7.19
N PHE A 190 -21.79 -5.34 7.55
CA PHE A 190 -23.08 -5.30 8.24
C PHE A 190 -24.23 -4.75 7.40
N VAL A 191 -23.94 -3.97 6.35
CA VAL A 191 -24.97 -3.29 5.54
C VAL A 191 -25.11 -3.92 4.17
N VAL A 192 -23.99 -4.23 3.51
CA VAL A 192 -24.04 -4.85 2.18
C VAL A 192 -24.49 -6.31 2.31
N PRO A 193 -25.41 -6.82 1.47
CA PRO A 193 -25.72 -8.24 1.42
C PRO A 193 -24.55 -9.06 0.87
N ARG A 194 -24.26 -10.23 1.47
CA ARG A 194 -23.14 -11.10 1.03
C ARG A 194 -23.05 -11.36 -0.48
N PRO A 195 -24.15 -11.64 -1.21
CA PRO A 195 -24.07 -11.86 -2.66
C PRO A 195 -23.58 -10.64 -3.46
N LEU A 196 -23.62 -9.45 -2.88
CA LEU A 196 -23.23 -8.20 -3.53
C LEU A 196 -21.81 -7.75 -3.16
N TYR A 197 -21.09 -8.45 -2.28
CA TYR A 197 -19.78 -8.01 -1.79
C TYR A 197 -18.79 -7.74 -2.93
N GLU A 198 -18.59 -8.72 -3.80
CA GLU A 198 -17.62 -8.62 -4.90
C GLU A 198 -17.98 -7.51 -5.87
N ALA A 199 -19.27 -7.38 -6.18
CA ALA A 199 -19.79 -6.31 -7.03
C ALA A 199 -19.56 -4.94 -6.38
N THR A 200 -19.82 -4.80 -5.07
CA THR A 200 -19.56 -3.55 -4.34
C THR A 200 -18.08 -3.19 -4.35
N VAL A 201 -17.17 -4.14 -4.07
CA VAL A 201 -15.73 -3.90 -4.15
C VAL A 201 -15.32 -3.47 -5.56
N ALA A 202 -15.71 -4.24 -6.58
CA ALA A 202 -15.37 -3.95 -7.97
C ALA A 202 -15.89 -2.58 -8.42
N LEU A 203 -17.14 -2.24 -8.10
CA LEU A 203 -17.74 -0.96 -8.45
C LEU A 203 -17.05 0.22 -7.75
N THR A 204 -16.69 0.09 -6.48
CA THR A 204 -15.97 1.14 -5.76
C THR A 204 -14.58 1.39 -6.36
N LEU A 205 -13.83 0.33 -6.64
CA LEU A 205 -12.50 0.45 -7.24
C LEU A 205 -12.58 0.97 -8.68
N ALA A 206 -13.54 0.48 -9.47
CA ALA A 206 -13.78 0.96 -10.83
C ALA A 206 -14.22 2.43 -10.85
N ALA A 207 -15.08 2.86 -9.92
CA ALA A 207 -15.48 4.25 -9.79
C ALA A 207 -14.30 5.14 -9.40
N ALA A 208 -13.47 4.72 -8.44
CA ALA A 208 -12.26 5.45 -8.07
C ALA A 208 -11.29 5.59 -9.26
N LEU A 209 -11.08 4.50 -10.00
CA LEU A 209 -10.26 4.49 -11.20
C LEU A 209 -10.83 5.41 -12.29
N ALA A 210 -12.14 5.32 -12.55
CA ALA A 210 -12.82 6.15 -13.55
C ALA A 210 -12.74 7.65 -13.19
N VAL A 211 -12.94 7.99 -11.91
CA VAL A 211 -12.79 9.36 -11.41
C VAL A 211 -11.36 9.85 -11.65
N VAL A 212 -10.35 9.09 -11.23
CA VAL A 212 -8.94 9.48 -11.40
C VAL A 212 -8.56 9.57 -12.88
N ALA A 213 -8.93 8.58 -13.69
CA ALA A 213 -8.64 8.56 -15.12
C ALA A 213 -9.35 9.70 -15.87
N GLY A 214 -10.58 10.04 -15.48
CA GLY A 214 -11.35 11.15 -16.03
C GLY A 214 -10.68 12.52 -15.81
N GLN A 215 -9.91 12.67 -14.74
CA GLN A 215 -9.11 13.88 -14.48
C GLN A 215 -7.82 13.94 -15.31
N ARG A 216 -7.48 12.88 -16.07
CA ARG A 216 -6.30 12.78 -16.95
C ARG A 216 -5.00 13.25 -16.26
N PRO A 217 -4.60 12.61 -15.14
CA PRO A 217 -3.43 13.01 -14.38
C PRO A 217 -2.17 13.04 -15.24
N ARG A 218 -1.44 14.15 -15.17
CA ARG A 218 -0.08 14.25 -15.70
C ARG A 218 0.89 13.81 -14.61
N PHE A 219 1.59 12.70 -14.83
CA PHE A 219 2.55 12.16 -13.88
C PHE A 219 3.92 12.79 -14.10
N GLU A 220 4.35 13.65 -13.18
CA GLU A 220 5.71 14.21 -13.14
C GLU A 220 6.60 13.41 -12.19
N ALA A 221 6.63 12.08 -12.35
CA ALA A 221 7.26 11.16 -11.40
C ALA A 221 8.74 11.48 -11.07
N ALA A 222 9.47 12.12 -11.99
CA ALA A 222 10.84 12.60 -11.75
C ALA A 222 10.94 13.61 -10.58
N ARG A 223 9.86 14.33 -10.25
CA ARG A 223 9.79 15.31 -9.15
C ARG A 223 9.35 14.70 -7.82
N ALA A 224 8.83 13.48 -7.80
CA ALA A 224 8.31 12.84 -6.59
C ALA A 224 9.42 12.46 -5.58
N GLY A 225 10.67 12.37 -6.06
CA GLY A 225 11.81 11.91 -5.29
C GLY A 225 11.95 10.38 -5.31
N PRO A 226 13.10 9.84 -4.83
CA PRO A 226 13.41 8.42 -4.92
C PRO A 226 12.40 7.45 -4.29
N PRO A 227 11.81 7.72 -3.11
CA PRO A 227 10.90 6.75 -2.47
C PRO A 227 9.65 6.45 -3.28
N ALA A 228 9.16 7.42 -4.07
CA ALA A 228 8.00 7.25 -4.93
C ALA A 228 8.18 6.10 -5.93
N PHE A 229 9.39 5.96 -6.48
CA PHE A 229 9.73 4.90 -7.43
C PHE A 229 10.17 3.61 -6.74
N TRP A 230 11.13 3.71 -5.81
CA TRP A 230 11.81 2.53 -5.29
C TRP A 230 10.94 1.65 -4.39
N VAL A 231 10.00 2.23 -3.64
CA VAL A 231 9.08 1.43 -2.80
C VAL A 231 8.24 0.48 -3.65
N PRO A 232 7.38 0.94 -4.59
CA PRO A 232 6.59 0.03 -5.41
C PRO A 232 7.46 -0.86 -6.29
N PHE A 233 8.56 -0.35 -6.85
CA PHE A 233 9.44 -1.14 -7.72
C PHE A 233 10.08 -2.32 -6.99
N VAL A 234 10.67 -2.09 -5.81
CA VAL A 234 11.32 -3.15 -5.03
C VAL A 234 10.29 -4.12 -4.46
N SER A 235 9.12 -3.64 -4.02
CA SER A 235 8.02 -4.53 -3.60
C SER A 235 7.62 -5.49 -4.71
N HIS A 236 7.36 -4.99 -5.93
CA HIS A 236 7.03 -5.82 -7.08
C HIS A 236 8.16 -6.79 -7.43
N LEU A 237 9.39 -6.30 -7.50
CA LEU A 237 10.54 -7.12 -7.85
C LEU A 237 10.76 -8.25 -6.83
N TYR A 238 10.62 -7.95 -5.54
CA TYR A 238 10.76 -8.94 -4.48
C TYR A 238 9.72 -10.06 -4.58
N PHE A 239 8.42 -9.72 -4.65
CA PHE A 239 7.37 -10.75 -4.70
C PHE A 239 7.37 -11.52 -6.03
N LEU A 240 7.73 -10.87 -7.13
CA LEU A 240 7.95 -11.55 -8.41
C LEU A 240 9.13 -12.53 -8.32
N ALA A 241 10.28 -12.11 -7.78
CA ALA A 241 11.44 -12.99 -7.62
C ALA A 241 11.15 -14.14 -6.66
N ALA A 242 10.55 -13.85 -5.50
CA ALA A 242 10.19 -14.86 -4.51
C ALA A 242 9.18 -15.88 -5.07
N GLY A 243 8.16 -15.41 -5.81
CA GLY A 243 7.19 -16.29 -6.46
C GLY A 243 7.81 -17.20 -7.53
N LEU A 244 8.79 -16.71 -8.29
CA LEU A 244 9.55 -17.52 -9.26
C LEU A 244 10.42 -18.57 -8.56
N ILE A 245 11.21 -18.16 -7.57
CA ILE A 245 12.13 -19.04 -6.83
C ILE A 245 11.37 -20.13 -6.07
N ALA A 246 10.24 -19.76 -5.45
CA ALA A 246 9.39 -20.71 -4.70
C ALA A 246 8.52 -21.60 -5.61
N GLY A 247 8.56 -21.43 -6.94
CA GLY A 247 7.74 -22.21 -7.88
C GLY A 247 6.24 -21.89 -7.82
N ILE A 248 5.82 -20.82 -7.13
CA ILE A 248 4.41 -20.44 -6.95
C ILE A 248 3.71 -20.23 -8.28
N PHE A 249 4.39 -19.58 -9.23
CA PHE A 249 3.83 -19.29 -10.55
C PHE A 249 3.68 -20.49 -11.46
N GLN A 250 4.33 -21.61 -11.17
CA GLN A 250 4.09 -22.86 -11.89
C GLN A 250 2.74 -23.45 -11.50
N ALA A 251 2.38 -23.35 -10.21
CA ALA A 251 1.09 -23.77 -9.70
C ALA A 251 -0.04 -22.80 -10.05
N VAL A 252 0.26 -21.49 -10.14
CA VAL A 252 -0.74 -20.44 -10.42
C VAL A 252 -0.24 -19.50 -11.54
N PRO A 253 -0.25 -19.93 -12.81
CA PRO A 253 0.32 -19.14 -13.91
C PRO A 253 -0.35 -17.78 -14.13
N PHE A 254 -1.65 -17.68 -13.85
CA PHE A 254 -2.36 -16.40 -13.98
C PHE A 254 -1.87 -15.37 -12.96
N LEU A 255 -1.40 -15.80 -11.78
CA LEU A 255 -0.83 -14.88 -10.80
C LEU A 255 0.46 -14.24 -11.33
N LEU A 256 1.28 -14.96 -12.10
CA LEU A 256 2.46 -14.38 -12.77
C LEU A 256 2.06 -13.28 -13.74
N LEU A 257 1.01 -13.51 -14.55
CA LEU A 257 0.48 -12.50 -15.47
C LEU A 257 0.07 -11.24 -14.70
N VAL A 258 -0.63 -11.39 -13.58
CA VAL A 258 -1.04 -10.24 -12.76
C VAL A 258 0.17 -9.54 -12.13
N SER A 259 1.12 -10.27 -11.55
CA SER A 259 2.34 -9.68 -10.96
C SER A 259 3.15 -8.89 -12.00
N VAL A 260 3.32 -9.44 -13.21
CA VAL A 260 4.00 -8.74 -14.32
C VAL A 260 3.20 -7.52 -14.78
N LEU A 261 1.88 -7.64 -14.93
CA LEU A 261 1.02 -6.52 -15.33
C LEU A 261 1.09 -5.37 -14.31
N MET A 262 1.01 -5.67 -13.02
CA MET A 262 1.08 -4.66 -11.97
C MET A 262 2.45 -3.96 -11.94
N LEU A 263 3.55 -4.71 -12.13
CA LEU A 263 4.89 -4.15 -12.29
C LEU A 263 4.99 -3.23 -13.53
N VAL A 264 4.45 -3.65 -14.68
CA VAL A 264 4.43 -2.85 -15.91
C VAL A 264 3.64 -1.56 -15.71
N ILE A 265 2.49 -1.61 -15.05
CA ILE A 265 1.72 -0.41 -14.69
C ILE A 265 2.56 0.49 -13.78
N ALA A 266 3.17 -0.03 -12.73
CA ALA A 266 4.02 0.74 -11.83
C ALA A 266 5.18 1.42 -12.58
N LEU A 267 5.87 0.70 -13.48
CA LEU A 267 6.92 1.26 -14.33
C LEU A 267 6.39 2.32 -15.29
N GLY A 268 5.22 2.11 -15.88
CA GLY A 268 4.57 3.06 -16.78
C GLY A 268 4.23 4.38 -16.10
N LEU A 269 3.66 4.32 -14.89
CA LEU A 269 3.36 5.51 -14.07
C LEU A 269 4.63 6.27 -13.66
N HIS A 270 5.76 5.56 -13.53
CA HIS A 270 7.06 6.14 -13.17
C HIS A 270 8.00 6.39 -14.36
N ARG A 271 7.50 6.38 -15.60
CA ARG A 271 8.32 6.54 -16.82
C ARG A 271 9.25 7.76 -16.81
N GLY A 272 8.86 8.85 -16.14
CA GLY A 272 9.68 10.04 -16.02
C GLY A 272 10.99 9.83 -15.24
N VAL A 273 11.04 8.81 -14.38
CA VAL A 273 12.21 8.49 -13.55
C VAL A 273 13.26 7.70 -14.33
N TRP A 274 12.85 6.64 -15.05
CA TRP A 274 13.80 5.72 -15.69
C TRP A 274 14.09 6.00 -17.17
N ARG A 275 13.23 6.71 -17.89
CA ARG A 275 13.48 7.07 -19.30
C ARG A 275 14.83 7.79 -19.51
N PRO A 276 15.22 8.77 -18.66
CA PRO A 276 16.53 9.42 -18.80
C PRO A 276 17.71 8.46 -18.67
N TRP A 277 17.57 7.36 -17.92
CA TRP A 277 18.64 6.37 -17.76
C TRP A 277 18.90 5.60 -19.06
N LEU A 278 17.84 5.29 -19.82
CA LEU A 278 17.96 4.63 -21.13
C LEU A 278 18.47 5.57 -22.23
N ALA A 279 18.20 6.87 -22.11
CA ALA A 279 18.63 7.87 -23.09
C ALA A 279 20.11 8.27 -22.95
N ARG A 280 20.74 7.99 -21.80
CA ARG A 280 22.18 8.14 -21.62
C ARG A 280 22.88 7.02 -22.38
N ARG A 281 23.32 7.29 -23.62
CA ARG A 281 24.26 6.40 -24.32
C ARG A 281 25.53 6.27 -23.47
N PRO A 282 26.11 5.07 -23.33
CA PRO A 282 27.44 4.95 -22.77
C PRO A 282 28.40 5.73 -23.70
N THR A 283 28.98 6.80 -23.17
CA THR A 283 30.12 7.50 -23.77
C THR A 283 31.40 6.76 -23.43
#